data_AF-A0A0B1TPQ7-F1
#
_entry.id   AF-A0A0B1TPQ7-F1
#
_cell.length_a   1.000
_cell.length_b   1.000
_cell.length_c   1.000
_cell.angle_alpha   90.00
_cell.angle_beta   90.00
_cell.angle_gamma   90.00
#
_symmetry.space_group_name_H-M   'P 1'
#
loop_
_entity.id
_entity.type
_entity.pdbx_description
1 polymer ?
#
loop_
_entity_poly.entity_id
_entity_poly.type
_entity_poly.pdbx_seq_one_letter_code
_entity_poly.pdbx_strand_id
1 'polypeptide(L)'
;MQKEGVYAELVKAQEIEKAEKENKKNADKEERETLIRRLSRRLSRAFSKTSEAAASDIDSLEEDAAVKKVMDASLLNIIKHARPEWPQLVLALVLSAVRGMTFPVFSIIYGKMFNTLTAGTNSEKLHGAMMNAIWFTVLGLSSGFSTMISGFLFGRVGESFTNRLRITLFSNIVKQDGEYFDRDDHASGKLTTRLSTDAPNIRAVCVGVFRTLYALR
;
A
#
# COMPACT_ATOMS: atom_id res chain seq x y z
N MET A 1 55.99 19.20 -49.58
CA MET A 1 55.14 18.20 -48.90
C MET A 1 53.77 18.23 -49.57
N GLN A 2 53.47 17.24 -50.40
CA GLN A 2 52.21 17.16 -51.16
C GLN A 2 51.04 16.93 -50.20
N LYS A 3 50.04 17.82 -50.23
CA LYS A 3 48.89 17.83 -49.32
C LYS A 3 47.68 17.04 -49.83
N GLU A 4 47.85 16.15 -50.80
CA GLU A 4 46.74 15.38 -51.40
C GLU A 4 47.19 13.94 -51.71
N GLY A 5 47.29 13.12 -50.65
CA GLY A 5 47.51 11.68 -50.78
C GLY A 5 46.29 10.92 -50.26
N VAL A 6 46.01 9.75 -50.83
CA VAL A 6 44.90 8.84 -50.46
C VAL A 6 44.80 8.60 -48.95
N TYR A 7 45.94 8.59 -48.25
CA TYR A 7 45.99 8.41 -46.80
C TYR A 7 45.38 9.58 -46.00
N ALA A 8 45.54 10.82 -46.49
CA ALA A 8 44.94 12.00 -45.86
C ALA A 8 43.41 12.03 -46.00
N GLU A 9 42.89 11.45 -47.08
CA GLU A 9 41.45 11.31 -47.31
C GLU A 9 40.84 10.23 -46.40
N LEU A 10 41.51 9.09 -46.24
CA LEU A 10 41.08 8.03 -45.32
C LEU A 10 41.07 8.46 -43.85
N VAL A 11 42.05 9.27 -43.42
CA VAL A 11 42.07 9.83 -42.06
C VAL A 11 40.91 10.80 -41.85
N LYS A 12 40.62 11.68 -42.82
CA LYS A 12 39.44 12.56 -42.76
C LYS A 12 38.14 11.77 -42.72
N ALA A 13 38.02 10.70 -43.49
CA ALA A 13 36.85 9.82 -43.45
C ALA A 13 36.67 9.15 -42.07
N GLN A 14 37.76 8.69 -41.45
CA GLN A 14 37.73 8.14 -40.08
C GLN A 14 37.36 9.17 -39.01
N GLU A 15 37.81 10.42 -39.16
CA GLU A 15 37.43 11.52 -38.26
C GLU A 15 35.95 11.86 -38.37
N ILE A 16 35.40 11.87 -39.60
CA ILE A 16 33.96 12.08 -39.84
C ILE A 16 33.13 10.92 -39.25
N GLU A 17 33.54 9.66 -39.44
CA GLU A 17 32.83 8.50 -38.89
C GLU A 17 32.84 8.49 -37.35
N LYS A 18 33.96 8.90 -36.73
CA LYS A 18 34.04 9.07 -35.28
C LYS A 18 33.11 10.18 -34.79
N ALA A 19 33.09 11.33 -35.48
CA ALA A 19 32.19 12.43 -35.15
C ALA A 19 30.71 12.04 -35.29
N GLU A 20 30.34 11.28 -36.32
CA GLU A 20 28.98 10.76 -36.49
C GLU A 20 28.58 9.76 -35.40
N LYS A 21 29.48 8.85 -35.02
CA LYS A 21 29.26 7.90 -33.92
C LYS A 21 29.10 8.60 -32.57
N GLU A 22 29.85 9.66 -32.34
CA GLU A 22 29.76 10.46 -31.12
C GLU A 22 28.47 11.30 -31.08
N ASN A 23 28.09 11.90 -32.22
CA ASN A 23 26.83 12.63 -32.36
C ASN A 23 25.61 11.72 -32.15
N LYS A 24 25.64 10.50 -32.71
CA LYS A 24 24.58 9.50 -32.52
C LYS A 24 24.46 9.03 -31.06
N LYS A 25 25.58 8.85 -30.36
CA LYS A 25 25.59 8.53 -28.93
C LYS A 25 25.02 9.65 -28.07
N ASN A 26 25.29 10.91 -28.43
CA ASN A 26 24.76 12.06 -27.71
C ASN A 26 23.25 12.22 -27.94
N ALA A 27 22.77 12.01 -29.17
CA ALA A 27 21.35 12.00 -29.49
C ALA A 27 20.56 10.93 -28.70
N ASP A 28 21.06 9.68 -28.67
CA ASP A 28 20.44 8.59 -27.90
C ASP A 28 20.41 8.88 -26.39
N LYS A 29 21.43 9.58 -25.87
CA LYS A 29 21.53 9.96 -24.46
C LYS A 29 20.52 11.05 -24.10
N GLU A 30 20.36 12.07 -24.94
CA GLU A 30 19.35 13.12 -24.76
C GLU A 30 17.92 12.53 -24.83
N GLU A 31 17.65 11.63 -25.78
CA GLU A 31 16.35 10.98 -25.89
C GLU A 31 16.03 10.18 -24.61
N ARG A 32 17.00 9.43 -24.09
CA ARG A 32 16.85 8.67 -22.85
C ARG A 32 16.61 9.57 -21.63
N GLU A 33 17.31 10.71 -21.52
CA GLU A 33 17.09 11.68 -20.43
C GLU A 33 15.69 12.33 -20.51
N THR A 34 15.23 12.68 -21.71
CA THR A 34 13.87 13.24 -21.89
C THR A 34 12.78 12.22 -21.56
N LEU A 35 12.97 10.94 -21.90
CA LEU A 35 12.06 9.85 -21.54
C LEU A 35 11.99 9.63 -20.02
N ILE A 36 13.14 9.63 -19.33
CA ILE A 36 13.20 9.51 -17.86
C ILE A 36 12.46 10.68 -17.19
N ARG A 37 12.64 11.90 -17.71
CA ARG A 37 11.97 13.11 -17.19
C ARG A 37 10.46 13.11 -17.43
N ARG A 38 9.99 12.50 -18.52
CA ARG A 38 8.55 12.33 -18.82
C ARG A 38 7.93 11.25 -17.95
N LEU A 39 8.64 10.14 -17.75
CA LEU A 39 8.19 9.05 -16.88
C LEU A 39 8.05 9.55 -15.44
N SER A 40 9.04 10.25 -14.88
CA SER A 40 9.01 10.78 -13.50
C SER A 40 7.92 11.82 -13.23
N ARG A 41 7.47 12.56 -14.26
CA ARG A 41 6.37 13.53 -14.16
C ARG A 41 4.98 12.91 -14.06
N ARG A 42 4.78 11.65 -14.50
CA ARG A 42 3.44 11.03 -14.50
C ARG A 42 3.01 10.57 -13.11
N LEU A 43 3.90 9.88 -12.38
CA LEU A 43 3.63 9.39 -11.03
C LEU A 43 3.54 10.53 -10.00
N SER A 44 4.29 11.61 -10.17
CA SER A 44 4.17 12.81 -9.33
C SER A 44 2.82 13.52 -9.52
N ARG A 45 2.30 13.62 -10.75
CA ARG A 45 0.96 14.16 -11.00
C ARG A 45 -0.17 13.25 -10.53
N ALA A 46 -0.01 11.93 -10.67
CA ALA A 46 -0.97 10.96 -10.15
C ALA A 46 -1.06 11.04 -8.61
N PHE A 47 0.09 11.12 -7.94
CA PHE A 47 0.17 11.27 -6.49
C PHE A 47 -0.37 12.63 -6.02
N SER A 48 -0.09 13.73 -6.72
CA SER A 48 -0.61 15.06 -6.40
C SER A 48 -2.13 15.12 -6.51
N LYS A 49 -2.74 14.51 -7.54
CA LYS A 49 -4.20 14.46 -7.67
C LYS A 49 -4.87 13.63 -6.57
N THR A 50 -4.26 12.51 -6.16
CA THR A 50 -4.78 11.72 -5.04
C THR A 50 -4.62 12.47 -3.71
N SER A 51 -3.53 13.23 -3.54
CA SER A 51 -3.29 14.06 -2.35
C SER A 51 -4.22 15.25 -2.27
N GLU A 52 -4.51 15.93 -3.38
CA GLU A 52 -5.44 17.06 -3.43
C GLU A 52 -6.88 16.62 -3.18
N ALA A 53 -7.31 15.50 -3.77
CA ALA A 53 -8.63 14.93 -3.52
C ALA A 53 -8.79 14.45 -2.06
N ALA A 54 -7.76 13.83 -1.49
CA ALA A 54 -7.75 13.46 -0.07
C ALA A 54 -7.73 14.70 0.85
N ALA A 55 -7.03 15.76 0.47
CA ALA A 55 -6.98 17.00 1.23
C ALA A 55 -8.32 17.74 1.22
N SER A 56 -9.03 17.79 0.08
CA SER A 56 -10.38 18.40 0.01
C SER A 56 -11.43 17.60 0.79
N ASP A 57 -11.32 16.27 0.81
CA ASP A 57 -12.20 15.44 1.63
C ASP A 57 -11.92 15.63 3.12
N ILE A 58 -10.66 15.85 3.52
CA ILE A 58 -10.31 16.15 4.92
C ILE A 58 -10.79 17.56 5.34
N ASP A 59 -10.61 18.57 4.49
CA ASP A 59 -11.01 19.96 4.74
C ASP A 59 -12.53 20.11 4.90
N SER A 60 -13.31 19.41 4.04
CA SER A 60 -14.78 19.37 4.16
C SER A 60 -15.26 18.61 5.41
N LEU A 61 -14.55 17.56 5.84
CA LEU A 61 -14.83 16.86 7.10
C LEU A 61 -14.45 17.72 8.32
N GLU A 62 -13.44 18.59 8.21
CA GLU A 62 -13.02 19.51 9.27
C GLU A 62 -14.02 20.67 9.44
N GLU A 63 -14.57 21.18 8.33
CA GLU A 63 -15.68 22.14 8.33
C GLU A 63 -16.96 21.54 8.95
N ASP A 64 -17.34 20.32 8.57
CA ASP A 64 -18.49 19.61 9.14
C ASP A 64 -18.31 19.29 10.64
N ALA A 65 -17.07 19.02 11.07
CA ALA A 65 -16.70 18.78 12.47
C ALA A 65 -16.61 20.08 13.29
N ALA A 66 -16.35 21.23 12.67
CA ALA A 66 -16.38 22.54 13.33
C ALA A 66 -17.83 23.03 13.55
N VAL A 67 -18.75 22.71 12.62
CA VAL A 67 -20.17 23.09 12.71
C VAL A 67 -20.94 22.23 13.73
N LYS A 68 -20.64 20.93 13.81
CA LYS A 68 -21.19 20.07 14.86
C LYS A 68 -20.21 20.00 16.02
N LYS A 69 -20.60 20.49 17.19
CA LYS A 69 -19.87 20.26 18.46
C LYS A 69 -19.85 18.75 18.76
N VAL A 70 -18.94 18.01 18.12
CA VAL A 70 -18.79 16.56 18.25
C VAL A 70 -18.36 16.34 19.70
N MET A 71 -19.29 15.86 20.51
CA MET A 71 -18.97 15.31 21.81
C MET A 71 -17.85 14.30 21.57
N ASP A 72 -16.67 14.50 22.16
CA ASP A 72 -15.49 13.63 22.05
C ASP A 72 -15.88 12.21 22.45
N ALA A 73 -16.49 11.48 21.51
CA ALA A 73 -16.92 10.13 21.68
C ALA A 73 -15.63 9.33 21.63
N SER A 74 -15.04 9.12 22.81
CA SER A 74 -13.83 8.35 22.99
C SER A 74 -13.89 7.12 22.10
N LEU A 75 -12.99 7.05 21.11
CA LEU A 75 -12.93 5.98 20.12
C LEU A 75 -12.90 4.60 20.81
N LEU A 76 -12.36 4.55 22.03
CA LEU A 76 -12.35 3.39 22.92
C LEU A 76 -13.75 2.90 23.34
N ASN A 77 -14.73 3.79 23.52
CA ASN A 77 -16.10 3.43 23.85
C ASN A 77 -16.84 2.81 22.66
N ILE A 78 -16.54 3.27 21.45
CA ILE A 78 -17.05 2.69 20.19
C ILE A 78 -16.41 1.31 19.98
N ILE A 79 -15.11 1.19 20.20
CA ILE A 79 -14.35 -0.08 20.17
C ILE A 79 -14.88 -1.08 21.21
N LYS A 80 -15.26 -0.62 22.41
CA LYS A 80 -15.85 -1.45 23.47
C LYS A 80 -17.22 -2.03 23.05
N HIS A 81 -17.96 -1.35 22.19
CA HIS A 81 -19.24 -1.83 21.65
C HIS A 81 -19.07 -2.88 20.51
N ALA A 82 -17.87 -2.93 19.91
CA ALA A 82 -17.47 -3.89 18.88
C ALA A 82 -17.00 -5.27 19.42
N ARG A 83 -17.09 -5.48 20.74
CA ARG A 83 -16.58 -6.67 21.47
C ARG A 83 -16.89 -8.07 20.91
N PRO A 84 -18.07 -8.39 20.34
CA PRO A 84 -18.37 -9.79 20.00
C PRO A 84 -17.51 -10.37 18.86
N GLU A 85 -16.90 -9.54 18.02
CA GLU A 85 -16.10 -10.00 16.85
C GLU A 85 -14.58 -9.98 17.11
N TRP A 86 -14.16 -9.64 18.33
CA TRP A 86 -12.74 -9.57 18.73
C TRP A 86 -11.92 -10.85 18.49
N PRO A 87 -12.40 -12.07 18.77
CA PRO A 87 -11.56 -13.26 18.63
C PRO A 87 -11.15 -13.51 17.17
N GLN A 88 -12.05 -13.27 16.21
CA GLN A 88 -11.74 -13.43 14.79
C GLN A 88 -10.79 -12.33 14.29
N LEU A 89 -10.94 -11.11 14.81
CA LEU A 89 -10.07 -9.97 14.49
C LEU A 89 -8.66 -10.16 15.05
N VAL A 90 -8.52 -10.62 16.29
CA VAL A 90 -7.23 -10.93 16.92
C VAL A 90 -6.54 -12.07 16.19
N LEU A 91 -7.28 -13.12 15.81
CA LEU A 91 -6.74 -14.21 15.01
C LEU A 91 -6.19 -13.69 13.67
N ALA A 92 -6.97 -12.90 12.93
CA ALA A 92 -6.52 -12.31 11.66
C ALA A 92 -5.29 -11.40 11.83
N LEU A 93 -5.22 -10.65 12.92
CA LEU A 93 -4.08 -9.80 13.26
C LEU A 93 -2.80 -10.62 13.50
N VAL A 94 -2.88 -11.70 14.27
CA VAL A 94 -1.74 -12.59 14.53
C VAL A 94 -1.20 -13.17 13.22
N LEU A 95 -2.08 -13.62 12.32
CA LEU A 95 -1.65 -14.14 11.01
C LEU A 95 -1.05 -13.06 10.11
N SER A 96 -1.56 -11.82 10.19
CA SER A 96 -0.98 -10.68 9.48
C SER A 96 0.42 -10.32 10.00
N ALA A 97 0.63 -10.38 11.32
CA ALA A 97 1.93 -10.18 11.94
C ALA A 97 2.96 -11.24 11.50
N VAL A 98 2.55 -12.52 11.45
CA VAL A 98 3.39 -13.61 10.92
C VAL A 98 3.79 -13.36 9.46
N ARG A 99 2.84 -12.91 8.62
CA ARG A 99 3.13 -12.51 7.23
C ARG A 99 4.12 -11.34 7.19
N GLY A 100 4.01 -10.37 8.10
CA GLY A 100 4.95 -9.24 8.20
C GLY A 100 6.39 -9.68 8.48
N MET A 101 6.57 -10.73 9.28
CA MET A 101 7.88 -11.31 9.59
C MET A 101 8.49 -12.12 8.44
N THR A 102 7.76 -12.38 7.35
CA THR A 102 8.27 -13.12 6.18
C THR A 102 9.50 -12.42 5.56
N PHE A 103 9.54 -11.08 5.51
CA PHE A 103 10.66 -10.34 4.94
C PHE A 103 11.99 -10.52 5.72
N PRO A 104 12.02 -10.35 7.06
CA PRO A 104 13.18 -10.70 7.87
C PRO A 104 13.64 -12.15 7.70
N VAL A 105 12.72 -13.12 7.73
CA VAL A 105 13.06 -14.54 7.61
C VAL A 105 13.64 -14.84 6.21
N PHE A 106 13.05 -14.26 5.17
CA PHE A 106 13.57 -14.34 3.80
C PHE A 106 15.02 -13.84 3.73
N SER A 107 15.31 -12.70 4.36
CA SER A 107 16.67 -12.13 4.39
C SER A 107 17.70 -13.08 5.02
N ILE A 108 17.35 -13.72 6.15
CA ILE A 108 18.24 -14.67 6.84
C ILE A 108 18.53 -15.89 5.97
N ILE A 109 17.51 -16.47 5.34
CA ILE A 109 17.68 -17.65 4.46
C ILE A 109 18.48 -17.28 3.22
N TYR A 110 18.23 -16.10 2.66
CA TYR A 110 18.99 -15.59 1.52
C TYR A 110 20.48 -15.39 1.87
N GLY A 111 20.80 -14.89 3.06
CA GLY A 111 22.17 -14.81 3.56
C GLY A 111 22.84 -16.19 3.69
N LYS A 112 22.12 -17.18 4.23
CA LYS A 112 22.61 -18.58 4.32
C LYS A 112 22.84 -19.20 2.94
N MET A 113 21.96 -18.93 1.99
CA MET A 113 22.11 -19.38 0.60
C MET A 113 23.42 -18.85 0.00
N PHE A 114 23.66 -17.54 0.12
CA PHE A 114 24.87 -16.92 -0.41
C PHE A 114 26.14 -17.55 0.19
N ASN A 115 26.17 -17.75 1.51
CA ASN A 115 27.31 -18.38 2.19
C ASN A 115 27.57 -19.83 1.72
N THR A 116 26.49 -20.58 1.46
CA THR A 116 26.56 -21.97 0.97
C THR A 116 27.06 -22.05 -0.48
N LEU A 117 26.82 -21.03 -1.30
CA LEU A 117 27.31 -20.96 -2.67
C LEU A 117 28.79 -20.53 -2.72
N THR A 118 29.23 -19.71 -1.76
CA THR A 118 30.61 -19.20 -1.67
C THR A 118 31.57 -20.19 -1.01
N ALA A 119 31.14 -20.97 0.00
CA ALA A 119 31.99 -21.92 0.73
C ALA A 119 31.72 -23.39 0.29
N GLY A 120 32.79 -24.18 0.01
CA GLY A 120 32.71 -25.63 -0.15
C GLY A 120 33.00 -26.19 -1.56
N THR A 121 32.97 -27.53 -1.67
CA THR A 121 33.25 -28.31 -2.90
C THR A 121 31.99 -28.40 -3.79
N ASN A 122 32.13 -28.65 -5.11
CA ASN A 122 30.98 -28.65 -6.05
C ASN A 122 29.79 -29.55 -5.64
N SER A 123 30.03 -30.68 -4.98
CA SER A 123 28.94 -31.58 -4.53
C SER A 123 28.17 -31.04 -3.32
N GLU A 124 28.85 -30.39 -2.37
CA GLU A 124 28.26 -29.82 -1.16
C GLU A 124 27.39 -28.60 -1.48
N LYS A 125 27.81 -27.81 -2.48
CA LYS A 125 27.03 -26.66 -2.97
C LYS A 125 25.67 -27.07 -3.52
N LEU A 126 25.62 -28.17 -4.28
CA LEU A 126 24.38 -28.66 -4.87
C LEU A 126 23.39 -29.12 -3.79
N HIS A 127 23.88 -29.85 -2.79
CA HIS A 127 23.06 -30.34 -1.68
C HIS A 127 22.54 -29.19 -0.80
N GLY A 128 23.39 -28.22 -0.48
CA GLY A 128 23.00 -27.03 0.27
C GLY A 128 22.00 -26.15 -0.48
N ALA A 129 22.17 -25.99 -1.80
CA ALA A 129 21.22 -25.26 -2.65
C ALA A 129 19.84 -25.94 -2.70
N MET A 130 19.79 -27.27 -2.82
CA MET A 130 18.55 -28.04 -2.76
C MET A 130 17.83 -27.85 -1.42
N MET A 131 18.56 -27.92 -0.30
CA MET A 131 17.98 -27.73 1.03
C MET A 131 17.44 -26.30 1.22
N ASN A 132 18.18 -25.29 0.76
CA ASN A 132 17.70 -23.90 0.80
C ASN A 132 16.47 -23.67 -0.11
N ALA A 133 16.39 -24.33 -1.27
CA ALA A 133 15.22 -24.28 -2.14
C ALA A 133 13.96 -24.86 -1.47
N ILE A 134 14.10 -25.93 -0.69
CA ILE A 134 13.01 -26.49 0.12
C ILE A 134 12.53 -25.45 1.15
N TRP A 135 13.45 -24.77 1.85
CA TRP A 135 13.09 -23.70 2.81
C TRP A 135 12.32 -22.54 2.16
N PHE A 136 12.74 -22.09 0.98
CA PHE A 136 12.01 -21.07 0.22
C PHE A 136 10.62 -21.53 -0.20
N THR A 137 10.49 -22.80 -0.59
CA THR A 137 9.20 -23.38 -0.99
C THR A 137 8.23 -23.42 0.18
N VAL A 138 8.67 -23.91 1.35
CA VAL A 138 7.86 -23.94 2.57
C VAL A 138 7.44 -22.53 2.99
N LEU A 139 8.36 -21.56 2.96
CA LEU A 139 8.04 -20.16 3.28
C LEU A 139 7.03 -19.54 2.33
N GLY A 140 7.18 -19.78 1.02
CA GLY A 140 6.25 -19.27 0.01
C GLY A 140 4.85 -19.83 0.23
N LEU A 141 4.76 -21.13 0.48
CA LEU A 141 3.50 -21.82 0.72
C LEU A 141 2.84 -21.33 2.01
N SER A 142 3.58 -21.24 3.12
CA SER A 142 3.06 -20.76 4.41
C SER A 142 2.62 -19.30 4.34
N SER A 143 3.36 -18.44 3.64
CA SER A 143 3.02 -17.02 3.43
C SER A 143 1.77 -16.86 2.57
N GLY A 144 1.64 -17.66 1.51
CA GLY A 144 0.46 -17.69 0.64
C GLY A 144 -0.79 -18.09 1.41
N PHE A 145 -0.75 -19.21 2.14
CA PHE A 145 -1.86 -19.66 2.97
C PHE A 145 -2.21 -18.65 4.06
N SER A 146 -1.22 -18.12 4.78
CA SER A 146 -1.46 -17.11 5.83
C SER A 146 -2.12 -15.85 5.28
N THR A 147 -1.70 -15.40 4.10
CA THR A 147 -2.30 -14.25 3.41
C THR A 147 -3.75 -14.52 3.02
N MET A 148 -4.01 -15.67 2.41
CA MET A 148 -5.35 -16.01 1.93
C MET A 148 -6.33 -16.15 3.09
N ILE A 149 -5.94 -16.86 4.14
CA ILE A 149 -6.77 -17.02 5.35
C ILE A 149 -6.96 -15.66 6.05
N SER A 150 -5.90 -14.87 6.26
CA SER A 150 -6.01 -13.60 6.98
C SER A 150 -6.90 -12.61 6.20
N GLY A 151 -6.74 -12.55 4.88
CA GLY A 151 -7.60 -11.74 4.00
C GLY A 151 -9.06 -12.17 4.06
N PHE A 152 -9.35 -13.48 4.04
CA PHE A 152 -10.72 -13.98 4.18
C PHE A 152 -11.35 -13.63 5.52
N LEU A 153 -10.60 -13.78 6.63
CA LEU A 153 -11.04 -13.43 7.96
C LEU A 153 -11.29 -11.92 8.08
N PHE A 154 -10.37 -11.07 7.62
CA PHE A 154 -10.55 -9.62 7.63
C PHE A 154 -11.73 -9.16 6.77
N GLY A 155 -11.95 -9.80 5.62
CA GLY A 155 -13.11 -9.55 4.77
C GLY A 155 -14.42 -9.85 5.50
N ARG A 156 -14.55 -11.08 6.02
CA ARG A 156 -15.75 -11.55 6.73
C ARG A 156 -16.05 -10.73 7.98
N VAL A 157 -15.03 -10.47 8.81
CA VAL A 157 -15.20 -9.65 10.02
C VAL A 157 -15.56 -8.21 9.66
N GLY A 158 -14.94 -7.67 8.61
CA GLY A 158 -15.22 -6.33 8.14
C GLY A 158 -16.66 -6.14 7.64
N GLU A 159 -17.20 -7.15 6.96
CA GLU A 159 -18.60 -7.18 6.52
C GLU A 159 -19.56 -7.27 7.72
N SER A 160 -19.34 -8.21 8.65
CA SER A 160 -20.15 -8.37 9.87
C SER A 160 -20.15 -7.08 10.70
N PHE A 161 -18.98 -6.48 10.92
CA PHE A 161 -18.83 -5.25 11.68
C PHE A 161 -19.60 -4.08 11.03
N THR A 162 -19.45 -3.91 9.71
CA THR A 162 -20.15 -2.84 8.96
C THR A 162 -21.66 -3.04 9.02
N ASN A 163 -22.14 -4.27 8.84
CA ASN A 163 -23.56 -4.58 8.88
C ASN A 163 -24.17 -4.29 10.26
N ARG A 164 -23.51 -4.74 11.33
CA ARG A 164 -23.97 -4.50 12.70
C ARG A 164 -23.98 -3.01 13.05
N LEU A 165 -22.98 -2.27 12.61
CA LEU A 165 -22.93 -0.81 12.78
C LEU A 165 -24.09 -0.11 12.06
N ARG A 166 -24.34 -0.47 10.79
CA ARG A 166 -25.48 0.07 10.02
C ARG A 166 -26.82 -0.21 10.68
N ILE A 167 -27.06 -1.44 11.13
CA ILE A 167 -28.31 -1.82 11.82
C ILE A 167 -28.48 -1.02 13.11
N THR A 168 -27.43 -0.88 13.91
CA THR A 168 -27.48 -0.15 15.19
C THR A 168 -27.75 1.34 14.97
N LEU A 169 -27.05 1.95 14.01
CA LEU A 169 -27.23 3.36 13.67
C LEU A 169 -28.64 3.62 13.11
N PHE A 170 -29.11 2.78 12.18
CA PHE A 170 -30.47 2.91 11.63
C PHE A 170 -31.55 2.75 12.71
N SER A 171 -31.39 1.76 13.61
CA SER A 171 -32.33 1.58 14.72
C SER A 171 -32.37 2.78 15.66
N ASN A 172 -31.24 3.45 15.89
CA ASN A 172 -31.20 4.66 16.70
C ASN A 172 -31.87 5.85 16.00
N ILE A 173 -31.64 6.03 14.69
CA ILE A 173 -32.28 7.09 13.91
C ILE A 173 -33.81 6.95 13.93
N VAL A 174 -34.34 5.74 13.72
CA VAL A 174 -35.79 5.50 13.69
C VAL A 174 -36.47 5.73 15.06
N LYS A 175 -35.71 5.62 16.16
CA LYS A 175 -36.22 5.85 17.53
C LYS A 175 -36.26 7.33 17.93
N GLN A 176 -35.83 8.24 17.07
CA GLN A 176 -35.76 9.66 17.38
C GLN A 176 -37.12 10.34 17.18
N ASP A 177 -37.40 11.38 17.96
CA ASP A 177 -38.68 12.09 17.95
C ASP A 177 -38.91 12.87 16.65
N GLY A 178 -40.18 13.20 16.33
CA GLY A 178 -40.53 13.94 15.10
C GLY A 178 -39.80 15.28 14.96
N GLU A 179 -39.58 16.00 16.06
CA GLU A 179 -38.85 17.27 16.11
C GLU A 179 -37.38 17.12 15.63
N TYR A 180 -36.80 15.93 15.75
CA TYR A 180 -35.46 15.65 15.24
C TYR A 180 -35.42 15.68 13.71
N PHE A 181 -36.49 15.21 13.05
CA PHE A 181 -36.60 15.14 11.59
C PHE A 181 -37.06 16.45 10.95
N ASP A 182 -37.63 17.37 11.73
CA ASP A 182 -38.05 18.70 11.28
C ASP A 182 -36.86 19.67 11.06
N ARG A 183 -35.66 19.30 11.49
CA ARG A 183 -34.44 20.10 11.25
C ARG A 183 -33.91 19.87 9.84
N ASP A 184 -33.58 20.95 9.11
CA ASP A 184 -32.99 20.92 7.76
C ASP A 184 -31.68 20.10 7.67
N ASP A 185 -30.98 19.94 8.80
CA ASP A 185 -29.74 19.16 8.93
C ASP A 185 -29.96 17.65 9.04
N HIS A 186 -31.21 17.23 9.31
CA HIS A 186 -31.63 15.84 9.51
C HIS A 186 -32.67 15.41 8.47
N ALA A 187 -32.68 16.05 7.29
CA ALA A 187 -33.41 15.54 6.16
C ALA A 187 -33.04 14.07 5.87
N SER A 188 -34.02 13.24 5.53
CA SER A 188 -33.87 11.79 5.33
C SER A 188 -32.76 11.42 4.33
N GLY A 189 -32.58 12.22 3.28
CA GLY A 189 -31.50 12.08 2.31
C GLY A 189 -30.11 12.31 2.93
N LYS A 190 -29.95 13.38 3.72
CA LYS A 190 -28.67 13.71 4.41
C LYS A 190 -28.30 12.64 5.44
N LEU A 191 -29.27 12.10 6.19
CA LEU A 191 -29.08 11.02 7.15
C LEU A 191 -28.63 9.72 6.46
N THR A 192 -29.23 9.38 5.32
CA THR A 192 -28.88 8.18 4.55
C THR A 192 -27.46 8.29 3.98
N THR A 193 -27.09 9.48 3.50
CA THR A 193 -25.72 9.78 3.07
C THR A 193 -24.76 9.62 4.24
N ARG A 194 -24.97 10.32 5.37
CA ARG A 194 -24.13 10.21 6.57
C ARG A 194 -23.99 8.77 7.06
N LEU A 195 -25.07 7.99 7.09
CA LEU A 195 -25.03 6.58 7.47
C LEU A 195 -24.13 5.74 6.55
N SER A 196 -24.12 6.07 5.25
CA SER A 196 -23.32 5.37 4.25
C SER A 196 -21.85 5.78 4.28
N THR A 197 -21.52 7.01 4.68
CA THR A 197 -20.15 7.53 4.80
C THR A 197 -19.51 7.25 6.17
N ASP A 198 -20.25 7.42 7.27
CA ASP A 198 -19.74 7.30 8.63
C ASP A 198 -19.44 5.85 9.00
N ALA A 199 -20.25 4.89 8.54
CA ALA A 199 -20.04 3.47 8.81
C ALA A 199 -18.69 2.93 8.29
N PRO A 200 -18.30 3.16 7.01
CA PRO A 200 -16.98 2.79 6.53
C PRO A 200 -15.84 3.62 7.15
N ASN A 201 -16.05 4.91 7.46
CA ASN A 201 -15.03 5.73 8.12
C ASN A 201 -14.73 5.23 9.55
N ILE A 202 -15.76 4.90 10.34
CA ILE A 202 -15.59 4.34 11.69
C ILE A 202 -14.85 2.99 11.63
N ARG A 203 -15.14 2.16 10.62
CA ARG A 203 -14.40 0.91 10.38
C ARG A 203 -12.92 1.18 10.11
N ALA A 204 -12.59 2.14 9.25
CA ALA A 204 -11.21 2.48 8.91
C ALA A 204 -10.43 2.98 10.13
N VAL A 205 -11.03 3.88 10.92
CA VAL A 205 -10.43 4.42 12.16
C VAL A 205 -10.20 3.31 13.18
N CYS A 206 -11.17 2.43 13.40
CA CYS A 206 -11.07 1.33 14.35
C CYS A 206 -9.87 0.41 14.01
N VAL A 207 -9.73 0.01 12.74
CA VAL A 207 -8.60 -0.80 12.27
C VAL A 207 -7.26 -0.06 12.40
N GLY A 208 -7.23 1.24 12.05
CA GLY A 208 -6.03 2.07 12.14
C GLY A 208 -5.52 2.25 13.56
N VAL A 209 -6.44 2.51 14.51
CA VAL A 209 -6.11 2.69 15.94
C VAL A 209 -5.58 1.41 16.57
N PHE A 210 -6.09 0.23 16.20
CA PHE A 210 -5.52 -1.04 16.67
C PHE A 210 -4.08 -1.26 16.20
N ARG A 211 -3.75 -0.84 14.97
CA ARG A 211 -2.39 -0.93 14.43
C ARG A 211 -1.42 -0.03 15.19
N THR A 212 -1.86 1.17 15.57
CA THR A 212 -0.99 2.13 16.29
C THR A 212 -0.86 1.78 17.77
N LEU A 213 -1.91 1.29 18.43
CA LEU A 213 -1.87 0.91 19.86
C LEU A 213 -0.93 -0.27 20.15
N TYR A 214 -0.81 -1.23 19.23
CA TYR A 214 0.13 -2.35 19.36
C TYR A 214 1.56 -2.04 18.89
N ALA A 215 1.76 -0.95 18.14
CA ALA A 215 3.09 -0.50 17.72
C ALA A 215 3.79 0.36 18.80
N LEU A 216 3.06 0.84 19.81
CA LEU A 216 3.55 1.72 20.87
C LEU A 216 3.81 1.01 22.21
N ARG A 217 3.76 -0.32 22.25
CA ARG A 217 4.09 -1.12 23.44
C ARG A 217 5.01 -2.28 23.10
#